data_AF-A0A5J9TBF4-F1
#
_entry.id   AF-A0A5J9TBF4-F1
#
_cell.length_a   1.000
_cell.length_b   1.000
_cell.length_c   1.000
_cell.angle_alpha   90.00
_cell.angle_beta   90.00
_cell.angle_gamma   90.00
#
_symmetry.space_group_name_H-M   'P 1'
#
loop_
_entity.id
_entity.type
_entity.pdbx_description
1 polymer ?
#
loop_
_entity_poly.entity_id
_entity_poly.type
_entity_poly.pdbx_seq_one_letter_code
_entity_poly.pdbx_strand_id
1 'polypeptide(L)'
;MAKVCSRPTPTFVLFCLSYFIFFVHVRHTSALSFNLSFSDPRNPNPATLINIPGRDNDAFFSPNTLELTRNSRNINSTYSTGRAQYTQTMRLWDRTTGEMASFTTTFSFQITPDPSTTTVRYENATELLVVDLRISNTSYRVSATVDLRSYLPEDVAVGFSAATGAAGEQHQILTWSFNSTLEPKTTRMEPAPPPRSSVDDATTSKHRKKAAVPLVAVLVPLLVLVACAAVGLLLWRRHKKRKSNEASDDDQEQDYRAELERGVAASGPRSYTGDSSKPSSDSSSTALLGRSKDLA
;
A
#
# COMPACT_ATOMS: atom_id res chain seq x y z
N MET A 1 -41.55 -11.10 -9.59
CA MET A 1 -40.54 -10.01 -9.65
C MET A 1 -39.24 -10.56 -10.23
N ALA A 2 -38.98 -10.35 -11.52
CA ALA A 2 -37.74 -10.81 -12.16
C ALA A 2 -36.66 -9.72 -12.06
N LYS A 3 -35.51 -10.05 -11.48
CA LYS A 3 -34.36 -9.16 -11.29
C LYS A 3 -33.68 -8.98 -12.64
N VAL A 4 -33.94 -7.85 -13.31
CA VAL A 4 -33.26 -7.48 -14.57
C VAL A 4 -31.79 -7.23 -14.25
N CYS A 5 -30.93 -8.18 -14.62
CA CYS A 5 -29.49 -8.04 -14.51
C CYS A 5 -29.02 -7.16 -15.68
N SER A 6 -28.77 -5.88 -15.42
CA SER A 6 -28.26 -4.97 -16.45
C SER A 6 -26.81 -5.33 -16.79
N ARG A 7 -26.52 -5.47 -18.08
CA ARG A 7 -25.15 -5.72 -18.56
C ARG A 7 -24.38 -4.39 -18.48
N PRO A 8 -23.12 -4.39 -17.99
CA PRO A 8 -22.34 -3.16 -17.89
C PRO A 8 -22.19 -2.53 -19.28
N THR A 9 -22.42 -1.21 -19.35
CA THR A 9 -22.28 -0.45 -20.58
C THR A 9 -20.80 -0.38 -20.99
N PRO A 10 -20.48 -0.32 -22.30
CA PRO A 10 -19.10 -0.28 -22.78
C PRO A 10 -18.30 0.92 -22.25
N THR A 11 -18.97 2.03 -21.89
CA THR A 11 -18.37 3.20 -21.27
C THR A 11 -17.89 2.93 -19.84
N PHE A 12 -18.63 2.12 -19.08
CA PHE A 12 -18.24 1.72 -17.73
C PHE A 12 -16.99 0.85 -17.74
N VAL A 13 -16.89 -0.08 -18.70
CA VAL A 13 -15.70 -0.94 -18.88
C VAL A 13 -14.46 -0.12 -19.24
N LEU A 14 -14.58 0.86 -20.14
CA LEU A 14 -13.48 1.75 -20.50
C LEU A 14 -13.03 2.64 -19.33
N PHE A 15 -13.97 3.13 -18.51
CA PHE A 15 -13.66 3.88 -17.30
C PHE A 15 -12.91 3.00 -16.29
N CYS A 16 -13.37 1.77 -16.02
CA CYS A 16 -12.68 0.82 -15.16
C CYS A 16 -11.29 0.44 -15.68
N LEU A 17 -11.12 0.26 -17.00
CA LEU A 17 -9.82 -0.01 -17.60
C LEU A 17 -8.88 1.20 -17.51
N SER A 18 -9.38 2.42 -17.73
CA SER A 18 -8.58 3.64 -17.57
C SER A 18 -8.16 3.84 -16.11
N TYR A 19 -9.04 3.53 -15.16
CA TYR A 19 -8.75 3.55 -13.73
C TYR A 19 -7.69 2.49 -13.38
N PHE A 20 -7.84 1.27 -13.87
CA PHE A 20 -6.87 0.20 -13.66
C PHE A 20 -5.50 0.54 -14.27
N ILE A 21 -5.46 1.08 -15.49
CA ILE A 21 -4.24 1.55 -16.14
C ILE A 21 -3.61 2.70 -15.36
N PHE A 22 -4.40 3.65 -14.85
CA PHE A 22 -3.92 4.74 -14.00
C PHE A 22 -3.30 4.19 -12.71
N PHE A 23 -3.95 3.23 -12.02
CA PHE A 23 -3.40 2.58 -10.83
C PHE A 23 -2.16 1.72 -11.11
N VAL A 24 -2.04 1.12 -12.30
CA VAL A 24 -0.83 0.38 -12.72
C VAL A 24 0.32 1.31 -13.13
N HIS A 25 0.02 2.54 -13.60
CA HIS A 25 1.03 3.54 -13.98
C HIS A 25 1.44 4.47 -12.84
N VAL A 26 0.61 4.62 -11.80
CA VAL A 26 1.02 5.21 -10.53
C VAL A 26 1.92 4.19 -9.83
N ARG A 27 3.17 4.08 -10.30
CA ARG A 27 4.20 3.32 -9.62
C ARG A 27 4.45 3.99 -8.28
N HIS A 28 4.22 3.27 -7.20
CA HIS A 28 4.58 3.72 -5.87
C HIS A 28 6.10 3.64 -5.71
N THR A 29 6.82 4.68 -6.15
CA THR A 29 8.18 4.92 -5.67
C THR A 29 8.05 5.48 -4.25
N SER A 30 8.27 4.66 -3.22
CA SER A 30 8.10 5.09 -1.83
C SER A 30 9.40 5.69 -1.29
N ALA A 31 9.55 7.01 -1.40
CA ALA A 31 10.53 7.77 -0.63
C ALA A 31 10.15 7.77 0.86
N LEU A 32 11.15 7.70 1.74
CA LEU A 32 10.95 7.79 3.20
C LEU A 32 11.62 9.06 3.73
N SER A 33 10.87 9.88 4.47
CA SER A 33 11.43 11.03 5.16
C SER A 33 10.77 11.28 6.51
N PHE A 34 11.56 11.64 7.51
CA PHE A 34 11.09 12.08 8.82
C PHE A 34 12.11 12.99 9.50
N ASN A 35 11.64 13.73 10.50
CA ASN A 35 12.48 14.56 11.36
C ASN A 35 11.95 14.50 12.80
N LEU A 36 12.78 14.02 13.71
CA LEU A 36 12.46 13.80 15.11
C LEU A 36 13.42 14.61 15.98
N SER A 37 12.87 15.39 16.90
CA SER A 37 13.58 15.96 18.04
C SER A 37 12.93 15.45 19.31
N PHE A 38 13.70 14.71 20.12
CA PHE A 38 13.21 14.10 21.35
C PHE A 38 13.01 15.13 22.48
N SER A 39 13.54 16.35 22.32
CA SER A 39 13.39 17.45 23.28
C SER A 39 12.26 18.43 22.95
N ASP A 40 11.69 18.41 21.73
CA ASP A 40 10.61 19.33 21.35
C ASP A 40 9.24 18.73 21.70
N PRO A 41 8.48 19.31 22.65
CA PRO A 41 7.19 18.79 23.06
C PRO A 41 6.11 18.88 21.97
N ARG A 42 6.36 19.62 20.87
CA ARG A 42 5.44 19.73 19.73
C ARG A 42 5.61 18.59 18.73
N ASN A 43 6.68 17.80 18.82
CA ASN A 43 6.86 16.68 17.92
C ASN A 43 5.83 15.58 18.19
N PRO A 44 5.50 14.78 17.16
CA PRO A 44 4.69 13.58 17.35
C PRO A 44 5.32 12.72 18.44
N ASN A 45 4.49 12.13 19.30
CA ASN A 45 4.97 11.27 20.38
C ASN A 45 5.95 10.22 19.80
N PRO A 46 7.25 10.27 20.13
CA PRO A 46 8.25 9.43 19.48
C PRO A 46 7.98 7.93 19.69
N ALA A 47 7.23 7.56 20.73
CA ALA A 47 6.82 6.19 21.01
C ALA A 47 5.90 5.57 19.93
N THR A 48 5.28 6.36 19.05
CA THR A 48 4.48 5.83 17.92
C THR A 48 5.30 5.60 16.66
N LEU A 49 6.44 6.30 16.52
CA LEU A 49 7.28 6.30 15.33
C LEU A 49 8.54 5.44 15.49
N ILE A 50 8.91 5.15 16.73
CA ILE A 50 10.10 4.38 17.08
C ILE A 50 9.68 3.09 17.78
N ASN A 51 10.11 1.96 17.22
CA ASN A 51 9.99 0.65 17.82
C ASN A 51 11.27 0.30 18.59
N ILE A 52 11.14 -0.24 19.80
CA ILE A 52 12.23 -0.77 20.62
C ILE A 52 12.06 -2.30 20.66
N PRO A 53 12.69 -3.06 19.74
CA PRO A 53 12.43 -4.48 19.60
C PRO A 53 13.18 -5.33 20.64
N GLY A 54 12.54 -6.40 21.11
CA GLY A 54 13.18 -7.45 21.92
C GLY A 54 12.95 -7.30 23.42
N ARG A 55 12.91 -8.43 24.12
CA ARG A 55 12.66 -8.50 25.57
C ARG A 55 13.86 -8.03 26.40
N ASP A 56 15.07 -8.30 25.91
CA ASP A 56 16.33 -7.97 26.59
C ASP A 56 16.96 -6.67 26.03
N ASN A 57 16.10 -5.72 25.63
CA ASN A 57 16.52 -4.43 25.09
C ASN A 57 16.49 -3.38 26.19
N ASP A 58 17.65 -2.79 26.47
CA ASP A 58 17.80 -1.79 27.50
C ASP A 58 17.49 -0.37 27.05
N ALA A 59 17.16 -0.15 25.77
CA ALA A 59 16.80 1.17 25.28
C ALA A 59 15.45 1.63 25.83
N PHE A 60 15.33 2.92 26.15
CA PHE A 60 14.10 3.51 26.69
C PHE A 60 13.99 4.99 26.33
N PHE A 61 12.79 5.54 26.44
CA PHE A 61 12.56 6.98 26.29
C PHE A 61 12.78 7.69 27.63
N SER A 62 13.60 8.73 27.59
CA SER A 62 13.73 9.74 28.63
C SER A 62 13.00 11.01 28.17
N PRO A 63 12.63 11.96 29.05
CA PRO A 63 11.78 13.10 28.66
C PRO A 63 12.28 13.94 27.48
N ASN A 64 13.59 13.93 27.22
CA ASN A 64 14.24 14.75 26.20
C ASN A 64 15.09 13.96 25.20
N THR A 65 15.25 12.65 25.40
CA THR A 65 16.24 11.81 24.71
C THR A 65 15.73 10.39 24.51
N LEU A 66 16.24 9.72 23.48
CA LEU A 66 16.15 8.27 23.35
C LEU A 66 17.45 7.67 23.91
N GLU A 67 17.34 6.96 25.02
CA GLU A 67 18.44 6.29 25.69
C GLU A 67 18.63 4.91 25.05
N LEU A 68 19.81 4.61 24.52
CA LEU A 68 20.11 3.30 23.94
C LEU A 68 20.78 2.35 24.94
N THR A 69 21.34 2.88 26.02
CA THR A 69 21.97 2.11 27.09
C THR A 69 21.49 2.62 28.45
N ARG A 70 21.49 1.74 29.45
CA ARG A 70 21.24 2.15 30.83
C ARG A 70 22.46 2.87 31.39
N ASN A 71 22.23 4.01 32.03
CA ASN A 71 23.23 4.64 32.88
C ASN A 71 22.64 4.88 34.26
N SER A 72 23.30 4.36 35.28
CA SER A 72 23.07 4.74 36.66
C SER A 72 24.42 4.89 37.30
N ARG A 73 24.85 6.13 37.55
CA ARG A 73 26.14 6.45 38.21
C ARG A 73 26.29 5.78 39.60
N ASN A 74 25.20 5.23 40.15
CA ASN A 74 25.12 4.51 41.44
C ASN A 74 24.89 3.00 41.33
N ILE A 75 24.78 2.42 40.12
CA ILE A 75 24.53 0.98 39.94
C ILE A 75 25.59 0.45 38.99
N ASN A 76 26.10 -0.74 39.28
CA ASN A 76 27.04 -1.51 38.46
C ASN A 76 26.41 -1.95 37.12
N SER A 77 25.76 -1.05 36.38
CA SER A 77 25.05 -1.28 35.12
C SER A 77 26.05 -1.41 33.97
N THR A 78 26.96 -2.37 34.13
CA THR A 78 27.91 -2.82 33.12
C THR A 78 27.19 -3.73 32.14
N TYR A 79 27.63 -3.76 30.87
CA TYR A 79 27.08 -4.66 29.84
C TYR A 79 25.63 -4.38 29.45
N SER A 80 25.26 -3.10 29.29
CA SER A 80 23.94 -2.72 28.79
C SER A 80 23.92 -2.79 27.27
N THR A 81 22.83 -3.29 26.69
CA THR A 81 22.65 -3.35 25.23
C THR A 81 21.26 -2.88 24.84
N GLY A 82 21.16 -1.98 23.87
CA GLY A 82 19.86 -1.53 23.40
C GLY A 82 19.82 -1.16 21.93
N ARG A 83 18.60 -1.19 21.39
CA ARG A 83 18.30 -0.97 19.97
C ARG A 83 17.01 -0.20 19.81
N ALA A 84 16.95 0.69 18.83
CA ALA A 84 15.74 1.41 18.47
C ALA A 84 15.67 1.57 16.96
N GLN A 85 14.49 1.39 16.37
CA GLN A 85 14.29 1.44 14.92
C GLN A 85 13.08 2.28 14.56
N TYR A 86 13.11 2.94 13.40
CA TYR A 86 11.93 3.59 12.86
C TYR A 86 10.89 2.53 12.47
N THR A 87 9.61 2.79 12.73
CA THR A 87 8.54 1.82 12.52
C THR A 87 8.34 1.48 11.04
N GLN A 88 8.51 2.45 10.14
CA GLN A 88 8.36 2.22 8.69
C GLN A 88 9.67 1.72 8.07
N THR A 89 9.59 0.67 7.27
CA THR A 89 10.72 0.20 6.46
C THR A 89 10.96 1.13 5.28
N MET A 90 12.22 1.26 4.86
CA MET A 90 12.61 1.97 3.64
C MET A 90 12.82 0.96 2.50
N ARG A 91 12.21 1.23 1.33
CA ARG A 91 12.56 0.56 0.08
C ARG A 91 13.92 1.05 -0.41
N LEU A 92 14.97 0.25 -0.22
CA LEU A 92 16.34 0.54 -0.62
C LEU A 92 16.58 0.32 -2.11
N TRP A 93 16.00 -0.73 -2.68
CA TRP A 93 16.10 -1.03 -4.11
C TRP A 93 14.92 -1.86 -4.59
N ASP A 94 14.69 -1.88 -5.89
CA ASP A 94 13.62 -2.65 -6.51
C ASP A 94 14.19 -3.60 -7.56
N ARG A 95 13.88 -4.89 -7.42
CA ARG A 95 14.37 -5.93 -8.33
C ARG A 95 13.78 -5.85 -9.73
N THR A 96 12.54 -5.39 -9.83
CA THR A 96 11.78 -5.32 -11.08
C THR A 96 12.19 -4.11 -11.92
N THR A 97 12.42 -2.96 -11.28
CA THR A 97 12.82 -1.72 -11.97
C THR A 97 14.34 -1.55 -12.06
N GLY A 98 15.08 -2.19 -11.15
CA GLY A 98 16.52 -1.97 -11.00
C GLY A 98 16.85 -0.61 -10.39
N GLU A 99 15.88 0.08 -9.81
CA GLU A 99 16.06 1.35 -9.12
C GLU A 99 16.73 1.13 -7.77
N MET A 100 17.55 2.11 -7.38
CA MET A 100 18.31 2.11 -6.14
C MET A 100 18.05 3.44 -5.44
N ALA A 101 17.85 3.42 -4.13
CA ALA A 101 17.63 4.62 -3.35
C ALA A 101 18.95 5.31 -2.98
N SER A 102 18.97 6.64 -3.05
CA SER A 102 19.93 7.47 -2.33
C SER A 102 19.32 7.88 -1.00
N PHE A 103 20.12 7.98 0.05
CA PHE A 103 19.61 8.42 1.35
C PHE A 103 20.61 9.30 2.10
N THR A 104 20.06 10.14 2.97
CA THR A 104 20.83 10.93 3.93
C THR A 104 20.13 10.84 5.27
N THR A 105 20.89 10.59 6.32
CA THR A 105 20.42 10.67 7.70
C THR A 105 21.35 11.51 8.52
N THR A 106 20.77 12.38 9.35
CA THR A 106 21.51 13.22 10.28
C THR A 106 20.94 13.01 11.67
N PHE A 107 21.81 12.77 12.64
CA PHE A 107 21.39 12.62 14.02
C PHE A 107 22.40 13.28 14.95
N SER A 108 21.90 13.78 16.07
CA SER A 108 22.74 14.25 17.16
C SER A 108 22.64 13.30 18.34
N PHE A 109 23.79 12.97 18.91
CA PHE A 109 23.90 12.03 20.02
C PHE A 109 24.88 12.55 21.07
N GLN A 110 24.78 12.00 22.27
CA GLN A 110 25.68 12.30 23.38
C GLN A 110 26.21 10.99 23.96
N ILE A 111 27.53 10.89 24.03
CA ILE A 111 28.28 9.97 24.89
C ILE A 111 29.17 10.92 25.68
N THR A 112 28.88 11.07 26.97
CA THR A 112 29.32 12.16 27.87
C THR A 112 30.78 12.60 27.63
N PRO A 113 31.14 13.91 27.63
CA PRO A 113 30.33 15.09 27.96
C PRO A 113 29.86 15.92 26.75
N ASP A 114 30.37 15.68 25.53
CA ASP A 114 30.16 16.58 24.40
C ASP A 114 29.10 16.06 23.39
N PRO A 115 28.15 16.90 22.96
CA PRO A 115 27.24 16.54 21.88
C PRO A 115 28.00 16.34 20.58
N SER A 116 27.63 15.27 19.89
CA SER A 116 28.19 14.87 18.62
C SER A 116 27.09 14.86 17.57
N THR A 117 27.40 15.35 16.37
CA THR A 117 26.48 15.33 15.22
C THR A 117 27.07 14.44 14.15
N THR A 118 26.28 13.48 13.67
CA THR A 118 26.68 12.58 12.58
C THR A 118 25.77 12.78 11.39
N THR A 119 26.35 12.80 10.19
CA THR A 119 25.62 12.70 8.93
C THR A 119 26.13 11.49 8.16
N VAL A 120 25.22 10.60 7.78
CA VAL A 120 25.48 9.47 6.90
C VAL A 120 24.77 9.73 5.58
N ARG A 121 25.51 9.65 4.48
CA ARG A 121 24.97 9.83 3.13
C ARG A 121 25.38 8.66 2.24
N TYR A 122 24.42 8.15 1.48
CA TYR A 122 24.64 7.18 0.43
C TYR A 122 24.12 7.75 -0.89
N GLU A 123 25.00 7.76 -1.89
CA GLU A 123 24.68 8.17 -3.26
C GLU A 123 24.66 6.95 -4.18
N ASN A 124 23.49 6.60 -4.70
CA ASN A 124 23.32 5.41 -5.55
C ASN A 124 24.13 5.49 -6.86
N ALA A 125 24.29 6.67 -7.44
CA ALA A 125 24.94 6.87 -8.73
C ALA A 125 26.45 6.57 -8.69
N THR A 126 27.06 6.75 -7.52
CA THR A 126 28.50 6.53 -7.28
C THR A 126 28.77 5.37 -6.34
N GLU A 127 27.71 4.74 -5.80
CA GLU A 127 27.76 3.74 -4.73
C GLU A 127 28.54 4.24 -3.49
N LEU A 128 28.65 5.55 -3.31
CA LEU A 128 29.50 6.14 -2.29
C LEU A 128 28.74 6.29 -0.98
N LEU A 129 29.18 5.57 0.05
CA LEU A 129 28.75 5.73 1.42
C LEU A 129 29.75 6.64 2.15
N VAL A 130 29.26 7.75 2.68
CA VAL A 130 30.05 8.74 3.43
C VAL A 130 29.47 8.91 4.83
N VAL A 131 30.34 8.94 5.83
CA VAL A 131 30.01 9.24 7.22
C VAL A 131 30.84 10.44 7.66
N ASP A 132 30.17 11.53 7.99
CA ASP A 132 30.75 12.74 8.56
C ASP A 132 30.34 12.80 10.04
N LEU A 133 31.30 12.73 10.95
CA LEU A 133 31.13 12.85 12.39
C LEU A 133 31.75 14.16 12.87
N ARG A 134 30.97 14.98 13.57
CA ARG A 134 31.44 16.21 14.20
C ARG A 134 31.29 16.10 15.71
N ILE A 135 32.41 16.18 16.43
CA ILE A 135 32.47 16.21 17.89
C ILE A 135 33.04 17.55 18.30
N SER A 136 32.27 18.37 19.02
CA SER A 136 32.67 19.73 19.41
C SER A 136 33.09 20.55 18.18
N ASN A 137 34.39 20.82 18.01
CA ASN A 137 34.94 21.54 16.84
C ASN A 137 35.76 20.67 15.87
N THR A 138 35.86 19.37 16.11
CA THR A 138 36.62 18.44 15.28
C THR A 138 35.68 17.65 14.37
N SER A 139 36.02 17.59 13.08
CA SER A 139 35.29 16.80 12.10
C SER A 139 36.12 15.60 11.64
N TYR A 140 35.48 14.45 11.59
CA TYR A 140 36.01 13.19 11.10
C TYR A 140 35.16 12.75 9.91
N ARG A 141 35.82 12.23 8.86
CA ARG A 141 35.14 11.76 7.67
C ARG A 141 35.69 10.42 7.25
N VAL A 142 34.80 9.48 6.96
CA VAL A 142 35.11 8.19 6.37
C VAL A 142 34.23 7.99 5.16
N SER A 143 34.76 7.40 4.10
CA SER A 143 34.00 7.08 2.90
C SER A 143 34.44 5.77 2.29
N ALA A 144 33.49 5.03 1.72
CA ALA A 144 33.74 3.80 0.99
C ALA A 144 32.73 3.66 -0.15
N THR A 145 33.16 3.08 -1.26
CA THR A 145 32.26 2.64 -2.34
C THR A 145 31.71 1.26 -1.99
N VAL A 146 30.39 1.13 -1.86
CA VAL A 146 29.70 -0.08 -1.41
C VAL A 146 28.44 -0.31 -2.24
N ASP A 147 28.39 -1.44 -2.94
CA ASP A 147 27.14 -1.92 -3.56
C ASP A 147 26.22 -2.51 -2.48
N LEU A 148 25.34 -1.67 -1.92
CA LEU A 148 24.42 -2.09 -0.86
C LEU A 148 23.43 -3.19 -1.31
N ARG A 149 23.13 -3.29 -2.61
CA ARG A 149 22.21 -4.32 -3.14
C ARG A 149 22.78 -5.73 -2.96
N SER A 150 24.10 -5.88 -2.95
CA SER A 150 24.76 -7.16 -2.75
C SER A 150 24.68 -7.68 -1.30
N TYR A 151 24.38 -6.81 -0.33
CA TYR A 151 24.38 -7.16 1.10
C TYR A 151 23.01 -7.02 1.78
N LEU A 152 22.11 -6.17 1.26
CA LEU A 152 20.85 -5.82 1.92
C LEU A 152 19.62 -6.19 1.07
N PRO A 153 18.50 -6.59 1.70
CA PRO A 153 17.24 -6.82 1.02
C PRO A 153 16.62 -5.53 0.46
N GLU A 154 15.55 -5.68 -0.33
CA GLU A 154 14.83 -4.57 -0.96
C GLU A 154 14.24 -3.61 0.09
N ASP A 155 13.66 -4.14 1.17
CA ASP A 155 13.12 -3.34 2.28
C ASP A 155 14.01 -3.47 3.51
N VAL A 156 14.44 -2.34 4.06
CA VAL A 156 15.34 -2.29 5.23
C VAL A 156 14.72 -1.49 6.38
N ALA A 157 15.03 -1.90 7.60
CA ALA A 157 14.79 -1.10 8.80
C ALA A 157 15.99 -0.18 9.05
N VAL A 158 15.71 1.07 9.44
CA VAL A 158 16.74 2.05 9.85
C VAL A 158 16.62 2.30 11.35
N GLY A 159 17.75 2.44 12.03
CA GLY A 159 17.76 2.56 13.48
C GLY A 159 19.16 2.63 14.08
N PHE A 160 19.19 2.60 15.40
CA PHE A 160 20.38 2.67 16.22
C PHE A 160 20.55 1.43 17.08
N SER A 161 21.79 1.14 17.43
CA SER A 161 22.18 0.14 18.41
C SER A 161 23.37 0.66 19.21
N ALA A 162 23.38 0.41 20.51
CA ALA A 162 24.52 0.73 21.37
C ALA A 162 24.72 -0.36 22.41
N ALA A 163 25.95 -0.47 22.90
CA ALA A 163 26.33 -1.40 23.95
C ALA A 163 27.40 -0.77 24.84
N THR A 164 27.41 -1.13 26.12
CA THR A 164 28.48 -0.75 27.06
C THR A 164 29.31 -1.96 27.47
N GLY A 165 30.53 -1.71 27.90
CA GLY A 165 31.41 -2.73 28.50
C GLY A 165 31.35 -2.71 30.03
N ALA A 166 32.50 -2.98 30.66
CA ALA A 166 32.66 -2.87 32.11
C ALA A 166 32.63 -1.42 32.62
N ALA A 167 32.89 -0.43 31.75
CA ALA A 167 32.69 0.98 32.06
C ALA A 167 31.26 1.40 31.68
N GLY A 168 30.59 2.12 32.57
CA GLY A 168 29.27 2.68 32.31
C GLY A 168 29.37 3.90 31.41
N GLU A 169 28.71 3.85 30.27
CA GLU A 169 28.61 4.95 29.32
C GLU A 169 27.15 5.12 28.88
N GLN A 170 26.74 6.36 28.71
CA GLN A 170 25.38 6.69 28.32
C GLN A 170 25.33 7.05 26.85
N HIS A 171 24.51 6.34 26.08
CA HIS A 171 24.33 6.57 24.65
C HIS A 171 22.96 7.18 24.41
N GLN A 172 22.93 8.49 24.20
CA GLN A 172 21.69 9.26 24.03
C GLN A 172 21.54 9.75 22.60
N ILE A 173 20.36 9.56 22.01
CA ILE A 173 19.97 10.22 20.76
C ILE A 173 19.09 11.43 21.10
N LEU A 174 19.44 12.60 20.57
CA LEU A 174 18.76 13.88 20.82
C LEU A 174 17.86 14.28 19.65
N THR A 175 18.36 14.09 18.43
CA THR A 175 17.60 14.34 17.20
C THR A 175 17.93 13.29 16.15
N TRP A 176 16.98 13.03 15.25
CA TRP A 176 17.17 12.12 14.14
C TRP A 176 16.31 12.56 12.94
N SER A 177 16.96 12.86 11.83
CA SER A 177 16.32 13.08 10.55
C SER A 177 16.79 12.04 9.54
N PHE A 178 15.89 11.72 8.62
CA PHE A 178 16.14 10.77 7.55
C PHE A 178 15.43 11.26 6.29
N ASN A 179 16.08 11.08 5.15
CA ASN A 179 15.49 11.32 3.84
C ASN A 179 16.05 10.33 2.83
N SER A 180 15.18 9.81 1.97
CA SER A 180 15.52 8.86 0.91
C SER A 180 14.81 9.24 -0.39
N THR A 181 15.49 9.05 -1.51
CA THR A 181 14.95 9.23 -2.87
C THR A 181 15.18 7.97 -3.68
N LEU A 182 14.18 7.55 -4.47
CA LEU A 182 14.32 6.48 -5.47
C LEU A 182 14.52 7.16 -6.83
N GLU A 183 15.74 7.14 -7.34
CA GLU A 183 16.00 7.66 -8.69
C GLU A 183 15.81 6.55 -9.73
N PRO A 184 15.01 6.80 -10.79
CA PRO A 184 15.00 5.96 -11.97
C PRO A 184 16.41 5.89 -12.55
N LYS A 185 16.86 4.70 -12.93
CA LYS A 185 18.13 4.51 -13.65
C LYS A 185 18.03 5.19 -15.02
N THR A 186 18.26 6.50 -15.04
CA THR A 186 18.45 7.28 -16.25
C THR A 186 19.89 7.05 -16.65
N THR A 187 20.14 6.31 -17.72
CA THR A 187 21.42 6.34 -18.42
C THR A 187 21.67 7.79 -18.81
N ARG A 188 22.40 8.51 -17.95
CA ARG A 188 22.74 9.93 -18.12
C ARG A 188 23.58 10.04 -19.38
N MET A 189 22.94 10.35 -20.51
CA MET A 189 23.64 11.00 -21.61
C MET A 189 24.19 12.30 -21.03
N GLU A 190 25.51 12.37 -21.01
CA GLU A 190 26.31 13.49 -20.56
C GLU A 190 25.79 14.81 -21.18
N PRO A 191 25.53 15.85 -20.37
CA PRO A 191 25.17 17.16 -20.90
C PRO A 191 26.35 17.71 -21.69
N ALA A 192 26.13 18.02 -22.97
CA ALA A 192 27.14 18.55 -23.87
C ALA A 192 27.85 19.79 -23.27
N PRO A 193 29.18 19.93 -23.44
CA PRO A 193 29.91 21.10 -22.98
C PRO A 193 29.44 22.38 -23.70
N PRO A 194 29.58 23.57 -23.08
CA PRO A 194 29.03 24.82 -23.59
C PRO A 194 29.65 25.24 -24.93
N PRO A 195 28.92 25.96 -25.80
CA PRO A 195 29.35 26.23 -27.16
C PRO A 195 30.50 27.24 -27.21
N ARG A 196 31.62 26.85 -27.84
CA ARG A 196 32.58 27.80 -28.40
C ARG A 196 32.17 28.13 -29.84
N SER A 197 32.08 29.42 -30.11
CA SER A 197 31.93 30.02 -31.43
C SER A 197 33.12 29.72 -32.33
N SER A 198 32.90 29.13 -33.50
CA SER A 198 33.67 29.43 -34.72
C SER A 198 32.87 29.01 -35.96
N VAL A 199 33.14 29.74 -37.03
CA VAL A 199 32.44 29.91 -38.31
C VAL A 199 33.00 28.97 -39.39
N ASP A 200 32.19 28.68 -40.43
CA ASP A 200 32.45 27.98 -41.72
C ASP A 200 32.77 26.46 -41.65
N ASP A 201 32.35 25.55 -42.53
CA ASP A 201 32.04 25.57 -43.97
C ASP A 201 31.13 24.37 -44.35
N ALA A 202 30.49 24.44 -45.53
CA ALA A 202 29.55 23.47 -46.08
C ALA A 202 30.21 22.12 -46.47
N THR A 203 29.49 21.00 -46.28
CA THR A 203 29.28 19.99 -47.34
C THR A 203 28.27 18.91 -46.95
N THR A 204 27.27 18.80 -47.82
CA THR A 204 26.38 17.68 -48.12
C THR A 204 26.65 16.31 -47.46
N SER A 205 25.62 15.72 -46.84
CA SER A 205 25.10 14.41 -47.27
C SER A 205 23.75 14.07 -46.61
N LYS A 206 22.85 13.51 -47.42
CA LYS A 206 21.54 12.99 -47.01
C LYS A 206 21.72 11.73 -46.16
N HIS A 207 21.14 11.70 -44.97
CA HIS A 207 20.66 10.44 -44.40
C HIS A 207 19.40 10.65 -43.57
N ARG A 208 18.25 10.34 -44.18
CA ARG A 208 16.96 10.21 -43.49
C ARG A 208 17.06 9.04 -42.51
N LYS A 209 16.91 9.28 -41.20
CA LYS A 209 16.51 8.23 -40.25
C LYS A 209 15.15 8.57 -39.69
N LYS A 210 14.17 7.76 -40.11
CA LYS A 210 12.80 7.75 -39.58
C LYS A 210 12.87 7.37 -38.11
N ALA A 211 12.20 8.15 -37.25
CA ALA A 211 11.95 7.74 -35.89
C ALA A 211 11.07 6.48 -35.93
N ALA A 212 11.65 5.35 -35.54
CA ALA A 212 10.88 4.16 -35.21
C ALA A 212 10.23 4.42 -33.83
N VAL A 213 8.97 4.86 -33.85
CA VAL A 213 8.09 4.75 -32.67
C VAL A 213 8.12 3.28 -32.25
N PRO A 214 8.26 2.94 -30.95
CA PRO A 214 8.22 1.54 -30.54
C PRO A 214 6.85 0.98 -30.89
N LEU A 215 6.81 0.22 -31.99
CA LEU A 215 5.60 -0.32 -32.61
C LEU A 215 4.73 -1.02 -31.56
N VAL A 216 5.37 -1.64 -30.55
CA VAL A 216 4.76 -2.40 -29.44
C VAL A 216 3.79 -1.56 -28.60
N ALA A 217 4.07 -0.29 -28.33
CA ALA A 217 3.20 0.56 -27.50
C ALA A 217 1.90 0.94 -28.22
N VAL A 218 1.89 0.90 -29.56
CA VAL A 218 0.69 1.12 -30.39
C VAL A 218 0.04 -0.21 -30.77
N LEU A 219 0.83 -1.26 -31.00
CA LEU A 219 0.35 -2.56 -31.45
C LEU A 219 -0.54 -3.24 -30.43
N VAL A 220 -0.16 -3.20 -29.15
CA VAL A 220 -0.90 -3.85 -28.06
C VAL A 220 -2.28 -3.21 -27.86
N PRO A 221 -2.42 -1.87 -27.69
CA PRO A 221 -3.74 -1.25 -27.59
C PRO A 221 -4.56 -1.39 -28.88
N LEU A 222 -3.92 -1.35 -30.06
CA LEU A 222 -4.62 -1.58 -31.34
C LEU A 222 -5.18 -3.02 -31.43
N LEU A 223 -4.39 -4.03 -31.04
CA LEU A 223 -4.82 -5.43 -31.01
C LEU A 223 -5.97 -5.65 -30.03
N VAL A 224 -5.92 -5.03 -28.85
CA VAL A 224 -6.99 -5.09 -27.85
C VAL A 224 -8.27 -4.45 -28.38
N LEU A 225 -8.19 -3.29 -29.03
CA LEU A 225 -9.34 -2.62 -29.63
C LEU A 225 -9.99 -3.46 -30.75
N VAL A 226 -9.17 -4.07 -31.60
CA VAL A 226 -9.66 -4.95 -32.69
C VAL A 226 -10.33 -6.20 -32.12
N ALA A 227 -9.75 -6.83 -31.08
CA ALA A 227 -10.36 -7.98 -30.42
C ALA A 227 -11.70 -7.62 -29.76
N CYS A 228 -11.78 -6.47 -29.07
CA CYS A 228 -13.03 -5.99 -28.48
C CYS A 228 -14.12 -5.73 -29.55
N ALA A 229 -13.76 -5.12 -30.68
CA ALA A 229 -14.69 -4.88 -31.79
C ALA A 229 -15.19 -6.20 -32.42
N ALA A 230 -14.29 -7.18 -32.61
CA ALA A 230 -14.64 -8.49 -33.15
C ALA A 230 -15.63 -9.25 -32.24
N VAL A 231 -15.39 -9.26 -30.92
CA VAL A 231 -16.30 -9.89 -29.95
C VAL A 231 -17.66 -9.18 -29.94
N GLY A 232 -17.68 -7.84 -29.96
CA GLY A 232 -18.91 -7.05 -30.06
C GLY A 232 -19.74 -7.40 -31.30
N LEU A 233 -19.09 -7.52 -32.46
CA LEU A 233 -19.74 -7.93 -33.72
C LEU A 233 -20.26 -9.36 -33.68
N LEU A 234 -19.52 -10.30 -33.08
CA LEU A 234 -19.98 -11.69 -32.92
C LEU A 234 -21.20 -11.79 -32.01
N LEU A 235 -21.20 -11.05 -30.90
CA LEU A 235 -22.34 -10.99 -29.98
C LEU A 235 -23.55 -10.32 -30.65
N TRP A 236 -23.33 -9.25 -31.43
CA TRP A 236 -24.40 -8.59 -32.17
C TRP A 236 -25.00 -9.49 -33.25
N ARG A 237 -24.17 -10.23 -34.00
CA ARG A 237 -24.64 -11.22 -34.98
C ARG A 237 -25.43 -12.35 -34.33
N ARG A 238 -25.00 -12.83 -33.17
CA ARG A 238 -25.76 -13.82 -32.37
C ARG A 238 -27.09 -13.27 -31.86
N HIS A 239 -27.12 -12.00 -31.46
CA HIS A 239 -28.34 -11.35 -31.00
C HIS A 239 -29.33 -11.06 -32.15
N LYS A 240 -28.81 -10.75 -33.34
CA LYS A 240 -29.63 -10.52 -34.53
C LYS A 240 -30.24 -11.83 -35.08
N LYS A 241 -29.54 -12.96 -34.96
CA LYS A 241 -30.10 -14.29 -35.25
C LYS A 241 -31.17 -14.75 -34.26
N ARG A 242 -31.21 -14.20 -33.04
CA ARG A 242 -32.30 -14.46 -32.09
C ARG A 242 -33.58 -13.70 -32.44
N LYS A 243 -33.47 -12.45 -32.92
CA LYS A 243 -34.62 -11.64 -33.33
C LYS A 243 -35.34 -12.08 -34.62
N SER A 244 -34.82 -13.06 -35.36
CA SER A 244 -35.51 -13.61 -36.56
C SER A 244 -36.37 -14.85 -36.26
N ASN A 245 -36.31 -15.41 -35.04
CA ASN A 245 -37.07 -16.60 -34.66
C ASN A 245 -38.22 -16.32 -33.68
N GLU A 246 -38.41 -15.06 -33.28
CA GLU A 246 -39.53 -14.60 -32.44
C GLU A 246 -40.43 -13.70 -33.29
N ALA A 247 -41.14 -14.32 -34.23
CA ALA A 247 -42.24 -13.73 -34.99
C ALA A 247 -43.29 -14.80 -35.42
N SER A 248 -43.40 -15.91 -34.69
CA SER A 248 -44.40 -16.95 -34.94
C SER A 248 -44.63 -17.76 -33.66
N ASP A 249 -45.44 -17.25 -32.73
CA ASP A 249 -46.09 -18.07 -31.67
C ASP A 249 -47.14 -17.26 -30.86
N ASP A 250 -48.06 -16.57 -31.56
CA ASP A 250 -49.15 -15.78 -30.94
C ASP A 250 -50.54 -16.46 -31.01
N ASP A 251 -50.63 -17.79 -31.18
CA ASP A 251 -51.91 -18.50 -31.39
C ASP A 251 -52.31 -19.54 -30.32
N GLN A 252 -51.66 -19.61 -29.16
CA GLN A 252 -51.91 -20.68 -28.16
C GLN A 252 -52.59 -20.28 -26.83
N GLU A 253 -53.11 -19.06 -26.68
CA GLU A 253 -53.68 -18.60 -25.39
C GLU A 253 -55.23 -18.46 -25.35
N GLN A 254 -55.96 -19.02 -26.32
CA GLN A 254 -57.44 -19.03 -26.30
C GLN A 254 -58.09 -20.36 -25.90
N ASP A 255 -57.34 -21.48 -25.87
CA ASP A 255 -57.91 -22.82 -25.64
C ASP A 255 -58.10 -23.16 -24.15
N TYR A 256 -57.22 -22.66 -23.27
CA TYR A 256 -57.23 -23.00 -21.84
C TYR A 256 -58.35 -22.33 -21.02
N ARG A 257 -59.02 -21.31 -21.58
CA ARG A 257 -60.07 -20.56 -20.87
C ARG A 257 -61.45 -21.22 -21.00
N ALA A 258 -61.69 -21.99 -22.06
CA ALA A 258 -62.97 -22.68 -22.29
C ALA A 258 -63.13 -23.96 -21.45
N GLU A 259 -62.03 -24.56 -21.00
CA GLU A 259 -62.06 -25.79 -20.18
C GLU A 259 -62.36 -25.52 -18.70
N LEU A 260 -62.02 -24.33 -18.18
CA LEU A 260 -62.20 -23.98 -16.76
C LEU A 260 -63.65 -23.62 -16.41
N GLU A 261 -64.45 -23.14 -17.37
CA GLU A 261 -65.86 -22.76 -17.14
C GLU A 261 -66.82 -23.96 -17.19
N ARG A 262 -66.37 -25.12 -17.69
CA ARG A 262 -67.21 -26.34 -17.83
C ARG A 262 -67.26 -27.20 -16.56
N GLY A 263 -66.40 -26.94 -15.57
CA GLY A 263 -66.24 -27.76 -14.36
C GLY A 263 -67.11 -27.37 -13.15
N VAL A 264 -67.86 -26.26 -13.21
CA VAL A 264 -68.54 -25.68 -12.03
C VAL A 264 -70.04 -26.04 -11.93
N ALA A 265 -70.60 -26.73 -12.93
CA ALA A 265 -72.06 -26.90 -13.06
C ALA A 265 -72.66 -28.24 -12.55
N ALA A 266 -71.89 -29.14 -11.92
CA ALA A 266 -72.39 -30.49 -11.64
C ALA A 266 -72.09 -31.00 -10.22
N SER A 267 -72.78 -30.46 -9.21
CA SER A 267 -73.37 -31.26 -8.12
C SER A 267 -74.03 -30.37 -7.07
N GLY A 268 -75.37 -30.35 -7.04
CA GLY A 268 -76.16 -30.05 -5.84
C GLY A 268 -77.04 -31.25 -5.49
N PRO A 269 -78.02 -31.12 -4.59
CA PRO A 269 -77.88 -30.87 -3.14
C PRO A 269 -78.70 -31.88 -2.30
N ARG A 270 -78.48 -31.98 -0.98
CA ARG A 270 -79.59 -32.27 -0.03
C ARG A 270 -79.30 -31.91 1.44
N SER A 271 -80.40 -31.52 2.08
CA SER A 271 -80.66 -30.90 3.39
C SER A 271 -80.70 -31.89 4.57
N TYR A 272 -80.45 -31.44 5.82
CA TYR A 272 -81.42 -31.34 6.94
C TYR A 272 -80.74 -31.13 8.33
N THR A 273 -81.11 -30.01 8.98
CA THR A 273 -81.53 -29.77 10.40
C THR A 273 -80.90 -30.48 11.62
N GLY A 274 -80.73 -29.69 12.72
CA GLY A 274 -80.75 -30.11 14.13
C GLY A 274 -79.48 -29.67 14.90
N ASP A 275 -79.45 -28.50 15.56
CA ASP A 275 -79.90 -28.17 16.92
C ASP A 275 -78.91 -28.50 18.07
N SER A 276 -78.76 -27.51 18.94
CA SER A 276 -78.42 -27.55 20.37
C SER A 276 -76.97 -27.64 20.89
N SER A 277 -76.74 -26.71 21.84
CA SER A 277 -75.98 -26.82 23.09
C SER A 277 -74.52 -26.30 23.18
N LYS A 278 -74.40 -25.29 24.06
CA LYS A 278 -73.21 -24.71 24.73
C LYS A 278 -72.55 -25.75 25.69
N PRO A 279 -71.61 -25.34 26.59
CA PRO A 279 -70.27 -24.76 26.47
C PRO A 279 -69.29 -25.60 27.34
N SER A 280 -68.29 -24.95 27.95
CA SER A 280 -67.44 -25.35 29.10
C SER A 280 -65.98 -25.55 28.68
N SER A 281 -65.10 -24.65 29.13
CA SER A 281 -64.37 -24.71 30.42
C SER A 281 -63.12 -25.60 30.22
N ASP A 282 -61.93 -25.30 30.69
CA ASP A 282 -61.31 -24.24 31.47
C ASP A 282 -59.87 -24.74 31.67
N SER A 283 -59.08 -24.00 32.44
CA SER A 283 -57.91 -24.49 33.20
C SER A 283 -56.57 -24.42 32.46
N SER A 284 -55.73 -23.42 32.79
CA SER A 284 -54.81 -23.39 33.96
C SER A 284 -53.46 -23.99 33.58
N SER A 285 -52.29 -23.51 33.99
CA SER A 285 -51.87 -22.52 35.00
C SER A 285 -50.37 -22.23 34.70
N THR A 286 -49.89 -20.97 34.81
CA THR A 286 -49.05 -20.41 35.91
C THR A 286 -47.73 -21.19 36.19
N ALA A 287 -46.61 -20.63 36.67
CA ALA A 287 -45.98 -19.31 36.78
C ALA A 287 -44.65 -19.53 37.56
N LEU A 288 -43.83 -18.47 37.65
CA LEU A 288 -42.75 -18.20 38.63
C LEU A 288 -41.33 -18.70 38.27
N LEU A 289 -40.24 -17.92 38.18
CA LEU A 289 -39.76 -16.65 38.77
C LEU A 289 -39.07 -16.80 40.15
N GLY A 290 -37.79 -16.41 40.23
CA GLY A 290 -36.97 -16.24 41.44
C GLY A 290 -35.47 -16.45 41.12
N ARG A 291 -34.56 -15.46 41.07
CA ARG A 291 -34.09 -14.39 41.99
C ARG A 291 -32.96 -14.87 42.94
N SER A 292 -32.04 -13.93 43.20
CA SER A 292 -30.99 -13.83 44.26
C SER A 292 -29.58 -14.29 43.87
N LYS A 293 -28.47 -13.74 44.39
CA LYS A 293 -28.05 -12.47 45.03
C LYS A 293 -26.69 -12.77 45.70
N ASP A 294 -25.78 -11.79 45.72
CA ASP A 294 -24.70 -11.53 46.71
C ASP A 294 -23.62 -12.65 46.85
N LEU A 295 -22.36 -12.50 47.27
CA LEU A 295 -21.43 -11.59 47.99
C LEU A 295 -20.00 -11.97 47.47
N ALA A 296 -18.84 -11.34 47.73
CA ALA A 296 -18.31 -10.25 48.57
C ALA A 296 -17.03 -9.75 47.87
#